data_AF-A0AAW1RS17-F1
#
_entry.id   AF-A0AAW1RS17-F1
#
_cell.length_a   1.000
_cell.length_b   1.000
_cell.length_c   1.000
_cell.angle_alpha   90.00
_cell.angle_beta   90.00
_cell.angle_gamma   90.00
#
_symmetry.space_group_name_H-M   'P 1'
#
loop_
_entity.id
_entity.type
_entity.pdbx_description
1 polymer ?
#
loop_
_entity_poly.entity_id
_entity_poly.type
_entity_poly.pdbx_seq_one_letter_code
_entity_poly.pdbx_strand_id
1 'polypeptide(L)'
;MAWTTEKETLFILKNASWFGTEAGDVFQVIDVDKGSLQNVITFPPDGAFLVESSLGVVGDQRTDFKFSGAKLKLPRRTLNIPPFGKGWFDTVYLDQNIRVAKDIRGDTLITTRDGPPR
;
A
#
# COMPACT_ATOMS: atom_id res chain seq x y z
N MET A 1 4.64 1.98 -7.43
CA MET A 1 4.39 0.54 -7.64
C MET A 1 4.72 0.22 -9.08
N ALA A 2 5.45 -0.85 -9.37
CA ALA A 2 5.77 -1.23 -10.74
C ALA A 2 4.72 -2.17 -11.33
N TRP A 3 4.20 -3.12 -10.52
CA TRP A 3 3.19 -4.09 -10.94
C TRP A 3 2.54 -4.77 -9.74
N THR A 4 1.29 -5.24 -9.85
CA THR A 4 0.62 -6.02 -8.79
C THR A 4 -0.46 -6.95 -9.34
N THR A 5 -0.75 -8.06 -8.64
CA THR A 5 -1.99 -8.85 -8.82
C THR A 5 -3.08 -8.54 -7.82
N GLU A 6 -2.79 -7.71 -6.80
CA GLU A 6 -3.71 -7.42 -5.69
C GLU A 6 -5.04 -6.86 -6.20
N LYS A 7 -6.09 -7.66 -6.05
CA LYS A 7 -7.41 -7.35 -6.61
C LYS A 7 -8.00 -6.08 -6.03
N GLU A 8 -7.78 -5.80 -4.74
CA GLU A 8 -8.31 -4.59 -4.09
C GLU A 8 -7.63 -3.33 -4.65
N THR A 9 -6.31 -3.33 -4.78
CA THR A 9 -5.56 -2.23 -5.39
C THR A 9 -6.03 -1.97 -6.82
N LEU A 10 -6.12 -3.04 -7.63
CA LEU A 10 -6.59 -2.95 -9.02
C LEU A 10 -8.06 -2.48 -9.11
N PHE A 11 -8.92 -2.92 -8.19
CA PHE A 11 -10.30 -2.47 -8.11
C PHE A 11 -10.40 -0.97 -7.81
N ILE A 12 -9.62 -0.47 -6.86
CA ILE A 12 -9.61 0.95 -6.51
C ILE A 12 -9.14 1.80 -7.70
N LEU A 13 -8.04 1.41 -8.34
CA LEU A 13 -7.52 2.12 -9.53
C LEU A 13 -8.53 2.13 -10.67
N LYS A 14 -9.19 1.00 -10.95
CA LYS A 14 -10.22 0.90 -12.00
C LYS A 14 -11.43 1.81 -11.73
N ASN A 15 -11.77 2.04 -10.47
CA ASN A 15 -12.94 2.83 -10.07
C ASN A 15 -12.60 4.26 -9.64
N ALA A 16 -11.36 4.71 -9.80
CA ALA A 16 -10.92 6.05 -9.38
C ALA A 16 -11.84 7.17 -9.93
N SER A 17 -12.32 7.03 -11.17
CA SER A 17 -13.21 7.99 -11.82
C SER A 17 -14.57 8.15 -11.13
N TRP A 18 -15.06 7.12 -10.42
CA TRP A 18 -16.31 7.21 -9.64
C TRP A 18 -16.19 8.15 -8.44
N PHE A 19 -14.96 8.43 -8.00
CA PHE A 19 -14.69 9.40 -6.94
C PHE A 19 -14.46 10.82 -7.47
N GLY A 20 -14.61 11.04 -8.79
CA GLY A 20 -14.35 12.33 -9.44
C GLY A 20 -12.87 12.64 -9.57
N THR A 21 -12.02 11.61 -9.55
CA THR A 21 -10.56 11.72 -9.58
C THR A 21 -9.95 10.76 -10.60
N GLU A 22 -8.69 10.96 -10.97
CA GLU A 22 -7.95 10.03 -11.82
C GLU A 22 -7.19 8.99 -10.98
N ALA A 23 -6.88 7.85 -11.58
CA ALA A 23 -5.99 6.88 -10.95
C ALA A 23 -4.56 7.44 -10.94
N GLY A 24 -4.01 7.68 -9.76
CA GLY A 24 -2.64 8.14 -9.59
C GLY A 24 -1.66 7.02 -9.28
N ASP A 25 -0.57 7.41 -8.65
CA ASP A 25 0.51 6.53 -8.23
C ASP A 25 0.13 5.72 -6.98
N VAL A 26 0.70 4.51 -6.90
CA VAL A 26 0.58 3.64 -5.73
C VAL A 26 1.93 3.53 -5.04
N PHE A 27 1.98 3.91 -3.77
CA PHE A 27 3.17 3.87 -2.93
C PHE A 27 2.98 2.94 -1.74
N GLN A 28 4.11 2.42 -1.28
CA GLN A 28 4.19 1.74 0.00
C GLN A 28 5.32 2.39 0.79
N VAL A 29 4.96 3.13 1.83
CA VAL A 29 5.90 3.77 2.75
C VAL A 29 6.15 2.82 3.91
N ILE A 30 7.40 2.40 4.09
CA ILE A 30 7.78 1.43 5.13
C ILE A 30 8.81 2.08 6.03
N ASP A 31 8.55 2.03 7.33
CA ASP A 31 9.49 2.39 8.38
C ASP A 31 9.64 1.17 9.29
N VAL A 32 10.71 0.40 9.06
CA VAL A 32 10.98 -0.86 9.75
C VAL A 32 11.28 -0.60 11.23
N ASP A 33 12.03 0.46 11.54
CA ASP A 33 12.41 0.81 12.91
C ASP A 33 11.19 1.19 13.75
N LYS A 34 10.24 1.92 13.16
CA LYS A 34 8.97 2.25 13.81
C LYS A 34 7.93 1.15 13.72
N GLY A 35 8.21 0.04 13.02
CA GLY A 35 7.25 -1.04 12.78
C GLY A 35 5.97 -0.53 12.11
N SER A 36 6.11 0.30 11.08
CA SER A 36 4.97 0.91 10.40
C SER A 36 5.02 0.73 8.88
N LEU A 37 3.83 0.60 8.31
CA LEU A 37 3.60 0.41 6.89
C LEU A 37 2.39 1.26 6.49
N GLN A 38 2.53 2.03 5.42
CA GLN A 38 1.43 2.77 4.84
C GLN A 38 1.33 2.47 3.34
N ASN A 39 0.16 2.02 2.90
CA ASN A 39 -0.17 1.96 1.49
C ASN A 39 -0.89 3.26 1.10
N VAL A 40 -0.46 3.87 0.00
CA VAL A 40 -1.02 5.13 -0.49
C VAL A 40 -1.37 4.94 -1.96
N ILE A 41 -2.60 5.27 -2.33
CA ILE A 41 -3.02 5.43 -3.73
C ILE A 41 -3.37 6.90 -3.90
N THR A 42 -2.67 7.63 -4.77
CA THR A 42 -2.99 9.04 -5.05
C THR A 42 -4.10 9.15 -6.08
N PHE A 43 -4.86 10.24 -5.99
CA PHE A 43 -5.98 10.52 -6.87
C PHE A 43 -5.91 11.97 -7.36
N PRO A 44 -5.22 12.24 -8.48
CA PRO A 44 -5.12 13.59 -9.03
C PRO A 44 -6.50 14.15 -9.41
N PRO A 45 -6.68 15.49 -9.37
CA PRO A 45 -5.71 16.50 -8.93
C PRO A 45 -5.59 16.63 -7.40
N ASP A 46 -6.56 16.14 -6.64
CA ASP A 46 -6.57 16.23 -5.17
C ASP A 46 -7.33 15.02 -4.58
N GLY A 47 -6.61 14.19 -3.84
CA GLY A 47 -7.17 13.00 -3.21
C GLY A 47 -6.13 11.91 -2.97
N ALA A 48 -6.44 11.03 -2.02
CA ALA A 48 -5.65 9.84 -1.75
C ALA A 48 -6.44 8.81 -0.95
N PHE A 49 -6.21 7.53 -1.21
CA PHE A 49 -6.58 6.45 -0.30
C PHE A 49 -5.35 6.02 0.49
N LEU A 50 -5.42 6.13 1.82
CA LEU A 50 -4.34 5.78 2.73
C LEU A 50 -4.78 4.63 3.61
N VAL A 51 -3.92 3.63 3.75
CA VAL A 51 -4.11 2.51 4.66
C VAL A 51 -2.89 2.40 5.55
N GLU A 52 -3.10 2.58 6.85
CA GLU A 52 -2.08 2.53 7.90
C GLU A 52 -2.06 1.13 8.51
N SER A 53 -0.86 0.61 8.76
CA SER A 53 -0.63 -0.70 9.35
C SER A 53 0.52 -0.66 10.34
N SER A 54 0.40 -1.44 11.42
CA SER A 54 1.56 -1.89 12.20
C SER A 54 2.25 -3.05 11.49
N LEU A 55 3.57 -3.11 11.59
CA LEU A 55 4.44 -4.07 10.92
C LEU A 55 5.31 -4.81 11.95
N GLY A 56 5.50 -6.12 11.76
CA GLY A 56 6.41 -6.96 12.54
C GLY A 56 7.24 -7.85 11.64
N VAL A 57 8.57 -7.71 11.66
CA VAL A 57 9.47 -8.59 10.90
C VAL A 57 9.59 -9.94 11.61
N VAL A 58 9.38 -11.02 10.88
CA VAL A 58 9.40 -12.40 11.41
C VAL A 58 10.39 -13.23 10.58
N GLY A 59 11.60 -13.41 11.10
CA GLY A 59 12.67 -14.09 10.36
C GLY A 59 13.20 -13.26 9.19
N ASP A 60 13.77 -13.92 8.18
CA ASP A 60 14.60 -13.23 7.18
C ASP A 60 13.80 -12.53 6.07
N GLN A 61 12.64 -13.08 5.70
CA GLN A 61 11.85 -12.60 4.56
C GLN A 61 10.43 -12.20 4.94
N ARG A 62 9.88 -12.78 6.01
CA ARG A 62 8.48 -12.62 6.37
C ARG A 62 8.25 -11.36 7.18
N THR A 63 7.18 -10.68 6.85
CA THR A 63 6.71 -9.51 7.58
C THR A 63 5.21 -9.64 7.82
N ASP A 64 4.83 -9.67 9.09
CA ASP A 64 3.44 -9.59 9.52
C ASP A 64 2.98 -8.13 9.49
N PHE A 65 1.72 -7.92 9.17
CA PHE A 65 1.08 -6.62 9.28
C PHE A 65 -0.33 -6.72 9.86
N LYS A 66 -0.78 -5.63 10.47
CA LYS A 66 -2.16 -5.46 10.93
C LYS A 66 -2.61 -4.05 10.61
N PHE A 67 -3.75 -3.94 9.92
CA PHE A 67 -4.33 -2.63 9.61
C PHE A 67 -4.73 -1.92 10.91
N SER A 68 -4.36 -0.64 11.01
CA SER A 68 -4.67 0.25 12.13
C SER A 68 -5.60 1.40 11.74
N GLY A 69 -5.68 1.73 10.44
CA GLY A 69 -6.57 2.77 9.94
C GLY A 69 -6.68 2.77 8.42
N ALA A 70 -7.79 3.26 7.89
CA ALA A 70 -7.90 3.58 6.48
C ALA A 70 -8.66 4.91 6.30
N LYS A 71 -8.23 5.71 5.33
CA LYS A 71 -8.78 7.04 5.06
C LYS A 71 -8.88 7.24 3.55
N LEU A 72 -10.05 7.62 3.07
CA LEU A 72 -10.24 8.13 1.71
C LEU A 72 -10.35 9.65 1.77
N LYS A 73 -9.31 10.34 1.29
CA LYS A 73 -9.28 11.78 1.09
C LYS A 73 -9.77 12.10 -0.31
N LEU A 74 -10.76 12.98 -0.39
CA LEU A 74 -11.33 13.55 -1.60
C LEU A 74 -11.27 15.08 -1.48
N PRO A 75 -11.40 15.85 -2.58
CA PRO A 75 -11.16 17.30 -2.57
C PRO A 75 -11.93 18.10 -1.52
N ARG A 76 -13.10 17.60 -1.07
CA ARG A 76 -13.97 18.29 -0.11
C ARG A 76 -14.28 17.50 1.16
N ARG A 77 -13.78 16.27 1.29
CA ARG A 77 -14.13 15.40 2.42
C ARG A 77 -13.08 14.33 2.67
N THR A 78 -12.89 13.99 3.94
CA THR A 78 -12.16 12.79 4.35
C THR A 78 -13.15 11.79 4.94
N LEU A 79 -13.13 10.57 4.42
CA LEU A 79 -13.92 9.46 4.94
C LEU A 79 -12.98 8.50 5.68
N ASN A 80 -13.26 8.26 6.96
CA ASN A 80 -12.60 7.20 7.71
C ASN A 80 -13.25 5.87 7.32
N ILE A 81 -12.45 4.94 6.86
CA ILE A 81 -12.89 3.60 6.49
C ILE A 81 -12.42 2.68 7.61
N PRO A 82 -13.33 1.89 8.21
CA PRO A 82 -12.94 0.97 9.26
C PRO A 82 -11.86 0.00 8.73
N PRO A 83 -10.69 -0.08 9.39
CA PRO A 83 -9.64 -0.98 8.95
C PRO A 83 -10.02 -2.41 9.32
N PHE A 84 -9.93 -3.33 8.37
CA PHE A 84 -10.16 -4.74 8.63
C PHE A 84 -9.09 -5.57 8.00
N GLY A 85 -8.45 -6.40 8.82
CA GLY A 85 -7.52 -7.42 8.36
C GLY A 85 -6.16 -7.35 9.03
N LYS A 86 -5.52 -8.50 8.96
CA LYS A 86 -4.12 -8.73 9.27
C LYS A 86 -3.62 -9.79 8.29
N GLY A 87 -2.33 -9.82 8.07
CA GLY A 87 -1.75 -10.78 7.15
C GLY A 87 -0.25 -10.76 7.26
N TRP A 88 0.39 -11.37 6.28
CA TRP A 88 1.82 -11.35 6.12
C TRP A 88 2.17 -11.30 4.65
N PHE A 89 3.39 -10.86 4.36
CA PHE A 89 4.00 -10.98 3.05
C PHE A 89 5.47 -11.38 3.21
N ASP A 90 5.95 -12.18 2.27
CA ASP A 90 7.37 -12.49 2.12
C ASP A 90 7.98 -11.58 1.07
N THR A 91 9.15 -11.01 1.36
CA THR A 91 9.84 -10.09 0.45
C THR A 91 11.17 -10.65 -0.01
N VAL A 92 11.43 -10.56 -1.32
CA VAL A 92 12.76 -10.76 -1.91
C VAL A 92 13.20 -9.46 -2.60
N TYR A 93 14.42 -9.02 -2.30
CA TYR A 93 15.06 -7.91 -2.97
C TYR A 93 15.85 -8.45 -4.17
N LEU A 94 15.54 -7.94 -5.36
CA LEU A 94 16.29 -8.29 -6.58
C LEU A 94 17.58 -7.48 -6.65
N ASP A 95 17.50 -6.22 -6.23
CA ASP A 95 18.63 -5.31 -6.05
C ASP A 95 18.26 -4.22 -5.02
N GLN A 96 19.03 -3.13 -4.96
CA GLN A 96 18.78 -2.03 -4.03
C GLN A 96 17.52 -1.22 -4.37
N ASN A 97 17.00 -1.36 -5.60
CA ASN A 97 15.89 -0.60 -6.15
C ASN A 97 14.60 -1.41 -6.23
N ILE A 98 14.65 -2.68 -6.62
CA ILE A 98 13.47 -3.51 -6.89
C ILE A 98 13.31 -4.58 -5.81
N ARG A 99 12.09 -4.69 -5.31
CA ARG A 99 11.66 -5.85 -4.52
C ARG A 99 10.36 -6.44 -5.04
N VAL A 100 10.24 -7.74 -4.80
CA VAL A 100 9.04 -8.53 -5.07
C VAL A 100 8.53 -9.03 -3.73
N ALA A 101 7.25 -8.79 -3.46
CA ALA A 101 6.57 -9.29 -2.28
C ALA A 101 5.44 -10.25 -2.71
N LYS A 102 5.27 -11.35 -1.96
CA LYS A 102 4.12 -12.25 -2.09
C LYS A 102 3.36 -12.28 -0.77
N ASP A 103 2.06 -12.00 -0.81
CA ASP A 103 1.21 -11.97 0.38
C ASP A 103 0.61 -13.34 0.74
N ILE A 104 -0.02 -13.41 1.91
CA ILE A 104 -0.74 -14.60 2.41
C ILE A 104 -1.83 -15.13 1.46
N ARG A 105 -2.36 -14.30 0.55
CA ARG A 105 -3.39 -14.67 -0.44
C ARG A 105 -2.76 -15.17 -1.75
N GLY A 106 -1.44 -15.12 -1.86
CA GLY A 106 -0.68 -15.49 -3.04
C GLY A 106 -0.55 -14.35 -4.06
N ASP A 107 -1.02 -13.15 -3.73
CA ASP A 107 -0.88 -11.98 -4.58
C ASP A 107 0.57 -11.51 -4.61
N THR A 108 1.00 -10.97 -5.76
CA THR A 108 2.37 -10.52 -5.98
C THR A 108 2.39 -9.03 -6.21
N LEU A 109 3.30 -8.34 -5.52
CA LEU A 109 3.54 -6.91 -5.62
C LEU A 109 5.00 -6.65 -5.98
N ILE A 110 5.23 -5.90 -7.05
CA ILE A 110 6.57 -5.46 -7.48
C ILE A 110 6.68 -3.96 -7.25
N THR A 111 7.69 -3.54 -6.49
CA THR A 111 7.93 -2.13 -6.18
C THR A 111 9.35 -1.72 -6.52
N THR A 112 9.47 -0.48 -7.00
CA THR A 112 10.72 0.24 -7.19
C THR A 112 10.88 1.25 -6.06
N ARG A 113 12.12 1.51 -5.62
CA ARG A 113 12.43 2.49 -4.59
C ARG A 113 12.16 3.90 -5.13
N ASP A 114 11.38 4.68 -4.38
CA ASP A 114 11.07 6.08 -4.72
C ASP A 114 11.59 7.03 -3.64
N GLY A 115 12.93 7.06 -3.48
CA GLY A 115 13.59 7.97 -2.54
C GLY A 115 13.17 7.82 -1.08
N PRO A 116 13.49 8.82 -0.22
CA PRO A 116 12.92 8.91 1.12
C PRO A 116 11.41 9.23 1.05
N PRO A 117 10.61 8.84 2.06
CA PRO A 117 9.20 9.19 2.13
C PRO A 117 9.00 10.71 1.97
N ARG A 118 8.06 11.12 1.11
CA ARG A 118 7.67 12.52 0.91
C ARG A 118 6.60 12.96 1.91
#